data_AF-A0A5Q2TGP9-F1
#
_entry.id   AF-A0A5Q2TGP9-F1
#
_cell.length_a   1.000
_cell.length_b   1.000
_cell.length_c   1.000
_cell.angle_alpha   90.00
_cell.angle_beta   90.00
_cell.angle_gamma   90.00
#
_symmetry.space_group_name_H-M   'P 1'
#
loop_
_entity.id
_entity.type
_entity.pdbx_description
1 polymer ?
#
loop_
_entity_poly.entity_id
_entity_poly.type
_entity_poly.pdbx_seq_one_letter_code
_entity_poly.pdbx_strand_id
1 'polypeptide(L)'
;MNYIYKPFDLENWITKHYIQIGITTPEQINLKQIALSFHIWTSYKEKRSFAFQDGKYRIINIDARLTEQEQREQFFHELCHLLRHCGSQLIMPKAFRELQEWDAIRFTKYAAIPYSMLQLFDLKSDYIIEEIAESFKVHEDLARERMEGIYRNRKPLRKSDKIG
;
A
#
# COMPACT_ATOMS: atom_id res chain seq x y z
N MET A 1 -25.54 11.17 12.96
CA MET A 1 -25.36 11.19 11.49
C MET A 1 -24.40 10.07 11.13
N ASN A 2 -24.76 9.17 10.21
CA ASN A 2 -23.83 8.14 9.75
C ASN A 2 -22.86 8.77 8.74
N TYR A 3 -21.60 8.35 8.77
CA TYR A 3 -20.55 8.81 7.87
C TYR A 3 -20.07 7.65 6.99
N ILE A 4 -19.65 7.94 5.77
CA ILE A 4 -19.08 6.97 4.83
C ILE A 4 -17.75 7.46 4.27
N TYR A 5 -16.79 6.55 4.17
CA TYR A 5 -15.55 6.79 3.44
C TYR A 5 -15.73 6.37 1.99
N LYS A 6 -15.29 7.21 1.05
CA LYS A 6 -15.23 6.88 -0.37
C LYS A 6 -13.76 6.72 -0.76
N PRO A 7 -13.32 5.54 -1.23
CA PRO A 7 -11.94 5.32 -1.64
C PRO A 7 -11.53 6.24 -2.79
N PHE A 8 -10.28 6.70 -2.76
CA PHE A 8 -9.65 7.42 -3.86
C PHE A 8 -9.45 6.49 -5.06
N ASP A 9 -9.28 7.07 -6.27
CA ASP A 9 -9.05 6.29 -7.50
C ASP A 9 -7.85 5.36 -7.38
N LEU A 10 -6.80 5.78 -6.67
CA LEU A 10 -5.63 4.94 -6.39
C LEU A 10 -6.01 3.68 -5.57
N GLU A 11 -6.84 3.83 -4.54
CA GLU A 11 -7.29 2.69 -3.73
C GLU A 11 -8.19 1.74 -4.53
N ASN A 12 -9.05 2.30 -5.38
CA ASN A 12 -9.91 1.51 -6.28
C ASN A 12 -9.07 0.74 -7.29
N TRP A 13 -8.03 1.37 -7.85
CA TRP A 13 -7.09 0.73 -8.78
C TRP A 13 -6.33 -0.43 -8.10
N ILE A 14 -5.79 -0.20 -6.89
CA ILE A 14 -5.13 -1.24 -6.09
C ILE A 14 -6.09 -2.40 -5.82
N THR A 15 -7.29 -2.09 -5.33
CA THR A 15 -8.32 -3.09 -5.01
C THR A 15 -8.68 -3.93 -6.22
N LYS A 16 -8.90 -3.29 -7.37
CA LYS A 16 -9.22 -3.98 -8.62
C LYS A 16 -8.09 -4.91 -9.03
N HIS A 17 -6.84 -4.45 -8.95
CA HIS A 17 -5.68 -5.28 -9.27
C HIS A 17 -5.59 -6.50 -8.35
N TYR A 18 -5.75 -6.30 -7.04
CA TYR A 18 -5.71 -7.40 -6.06
C TYR A 18 -6.78 -8.44 -6.34
N ILE A 19 -8.02 -8.02 -6.60
CA ILE A 19 -9.11 -8.92 -6.99
C ILE A 19 -8.77 -9.70 -8.26
N GLN A 20 -8.20 -9.03 -9.28
CA GLN A 20 -7.81 -9.68 -10.55
C GLN A 20 -6.77 -10.79 -10.36
N ILE A 21 -5.87 -10.63 -9.40
CA ILE A 21 -4.85 -11.64 -9.08
C ILE A 21 -5.29 -12.58 -7.95
N GLY A 22 -6.56 -12.52 -7.51
CA GLY A 22 -7.12 -13.44 -6.51
C GLY A 22 -6.80 -13.11 -5.05
N ILE A 23 -6.42 -11.87 -4.74
CA ILE A 23 -6.15 -11.39 -3.38
C ILE A 23 -7.36 -10.59 -2.88
N THR A 24 -8.05 -11.13 -1.88
CA THR A 24 -9.31 -10.59 -1.31
C THR A 24 -9.32 -10.51 0.21
N THR A 25 -8.38 -11.17 0.90
CA THR A 25 -8.20 -11.08 2.36
C THR A 25 -6.75 -10.68 2.71
N PRO A 26 -6.49 -10.16 3.92
CA PRO A 26 -5.15 -9.74 4.34
C PRO A 26 -4.09 -10.84 4.21
N GLU A 27 -4.43 -12.07 4.58
CA GLU A 27 -3.53 -13.23 4.61
C GLU A 27 -3.09 -13.66 3.20
N GLN A 28 -3.91 -13.33 2.19
CA GLN A 28 -3.63 -13.62 0.79
C GLN A 28 -2.60 -12.63 0.19
N ILE A 29 -2.26 -11.53 0.88
CA ILE A 29 -1.30 -10.54 0.36
C ILE A 29 0.11 -11.16 0.33
N ASN A 30 0.47 -11.59 -0.87
CA ASN A 30 1.77 -12.17 -1.20
C ASN A 30 2.59 -11.23 -2.09
N LEU A 31 3.69 -10.70 -1.55
CA LEU A 31 4.54 -9.70 -2.21
C LEU A 31 5.12 -10.22 -3.54
N LYS A 32 5.51 -11.50 -3.59
CA LYS A 32 6.06 -12.13 -4.81
C LYS A 32 5.00 -12.25 -5.89
N GLN A 33 3.79 -12.67 -5.55
CA GLN A 33 2.66 -12.75 -6.49
C GLN A 33 2.30 -11.36 -7.03
N ILE A 34 2.25 -10.35 -6.16
CA ILE A 34 1.99 -8.96 -6.55
C ILE A 34 3.08 -8.48 -7.52
N ALA A 35 4.36 -8.66 -7.18
CA ALA A 35 5.46 -8.24 -8.06
C ALA A 35 5.41 -8.94 -9.42
N LEU A 36 5.23 -10.27 -9.44
CA LEU A 36 5.16 -11.06 -10.67
C LEU A 36 4.01 -10.64 -11.58
N SER A 37 2.86 -10.25 -11.01
CA SER A 37 1.73 -9.74 -11.79
C SER A 37 2.04 -8.44 -12.57
N PHE A 38 3.07 -7.72 -12.16
CA PHE A 38 3.60 -6.53 -12.86
C PHE A 38 4.89 -6.82 -13.64
N HIS A 39 5.27 -8.10 -13.80
CA HIS A 39 6.54 -8.52 -14.39
C HIS A 39 7.77 -7.94 -13.66
N ILE A 40 7.68 -7.85 -12.33
CA ILE A 40 8.76 -7.35 -11.46
C ILE A 40 9.35 -8.54 -10.70
N TRP A 41 10.67 -8.67 -10.75
CA TRP A 41 11.40 -9.66 -9.95
C TRP A 41 11.63 -9.13 -8.54
N THR A 42 11.61 -10.01 -7.54
CA THR A 42 11.95 -9.67 -6.16
C THR A 42 13.22 -10.38 -5.74
N SER A 43 14.08 -9.68 -5.01
CA SER A 43 15.25 -10.25 -4.35
C SER A 43 15.34 -9.79 -2.91
N TYR A 44 15.94 -10.62 -2.06
CA TYR A 44 16.24 -10.29 -0.68
C TYR A 44 17.75 -10.40 -0.50
N LYS A 45 18.40 -9.28 -0.17
CA LYS A 45 19.86 -9.18 -0.01
C LYS A 45 20.17 -8.28 1.16
N GLU A 46 21.32 -8.47 1.81
CA GLU A 46 21.83 -7.61 2.88
C GLU A 46 22.33 -6.26 2.33
N LYS A 47 21.44 -5.52 1.68
CA LYS A 47 21.65 -4.22 1.04
C LYS A 47 20.36 -3.43 1.18
N ARG A 48 20.47 -2.10 1.25
CA ARG A 48 19.31 -1.20 1.30
C ARG A 48 18.28 -1.59 0.23
N SER A 49 16.99 -1.53 0.59
CA SER A 49 15.90 -1.73 -0.35
C SER A 49 15.97 -0.72 -1.50
N PHE A 50 15.66 -1.19 -2.71
CA PHE A 50 15.60 -0.34 -3.89
C PHE A 50 14.75 -0.96 -4.99
N ALA A 51 14.14 -0.10 -5.80
CA ALA A 51 13.58 -0.39 -7.10
C ALA A 51 14.55 -0.04 -8.23
N PHE A 52 14.65 -0.89 -9.24
CA PHE A 52 15.42 -0.62 -10.44
C PHE A 52 14.68 -1.07 -11.70
N GLN A 53 14.78 -0.26 -12.75
CA GLN A 53 14.23 -0.55 -14.07
C GLN A 53 15.26 -0.22 -15.14
N ASP A 54 15.50 -1.20 -16.03
CA ASP A 54 16.25 -1.03 -17.27
C ASP A 54 15.49 -1.68 -18.43
N GLY A 55 14.95 -0.86 -19.33
CA GLY A 55 14.05 -1.31 -20.38
C GLY A 55 12.85 -2.10 -19.83
N LYS A 56 12.74 -3.37 -20.23
CA LYS A 56 11.69 -4.30 -19.75
C LYS A 56 12.06 -5.01 -18.45
N TYR A 57 13.31 -4.93 -18.02
CA TYR A 57 13.77 -5.56 -16.80
C TYR A 57 13.43 -4.67 -15.60
N ARG A 58 12.70 -5.25 -14.64
CA ARG A 58 12.30 -4.58 -13.39
C ARG A 58 12.60 -5.47 -12.22
N ILE A 59 13.19 -4.90 -11.18
CA ILE A 59 13.51 -5.60 -9.94
C ILE A 59 13.25 -4.71 -8.73
N ILE A 60 12.75 -5.33 -7.66
CA ILE A 60 12.74 -4.78 -6.31
C ILE A 60 13.68 -5.63 -5.47
N ASN A 61 14.71 -5.01 -4.93
CA ASN A 61 15.48 -5.61 -3.84
C ASN A 61 14.94 -5.12 -2.50
N ILE A 62 14.77 -6.05 -1.57
CA ILE A 62 14.41 -5.77 -0.18
C ILE A 62 15.61 -6.10 0.71
N ASP A 63 15.89 -5.23 1.69
CA ASP A 63 16.93 -5.46 2.67
C ASP A 63 16.58 -6.65 3.58
N ALA A 64 17.32 -7.74 3.44
CA ALA A 64 17.08 -9.00 4.15
C ALA A 64 17.31 -8.92 5.66
N ARG A 65 17.92 -7.83 6.15
CA ARG A 65 18.21 -7.62 7.57
C ARG A 65 17.05 -6.99 8.34
N LEU A 66 16.05 -6.47 7.62
CA LEU A 66 14.86 -5.83 8.18
C LEU A 66 13.88 -6.88 8.71
N THR A 67 13.00 -6.48 9.62
CA THR A 67 11.89 -7.30 10.11
C THR A 67 10.88 -7.60 8.98
N GLU A 68 10.00 -8.59 9.15
CA GLU A 68 8.99 -8.90 8.13
C GLU A 68 8.07 -7.70 7.84
N GLN A 69 7.72 -6.93 8.87
CA GLN A 69 6.90 -5.72 8.73
C GLN A 69 7.63 -4.64 7.94
N GLU A 70 8.89 -4.36 8.28
CA GLU A 70 9.71 -3.38 7.56
C GLU A 70 9.91 -3.80 6.10
N GLN A 71 10.21 -5.07 5.84
CA GLN A 71 10.38 -5.62 4.49
C GLN A 71 9.11 -5.44 3.65
N ARG A 72 7.93 -5.67 4.25
CA ARG A 72 6.63 -5.52 3.59
C ARG A 72 6.34 -4.06 3.24
N GLU A 73 6.57 -3.14 4.16
CA GLU A 73 6.37 -1.70 3.91
C GLU A 73 7.33 -1.16 2.86
N GLN A 74 8.61 -1.54 2.95
CA GLN A 74 9.62 -1.20 1.95
C GLN A 74 9.25 -1.76 0.57
N PHE A 75 8.71 -2.99 0.49
CA PHE A 75 8.25 -3.54 -0.78
C PHE A 75 7.20 -2.66 -1.44
N PHE A 76 6.16 -2.22 -0.72
CA PHE A 76 5.12 -1.39 -1.31
C PHE A 76 5.63 0.02 -1.69
N HIS A 77 6.59 0.53 -0.93
CA HIS A 77 7.27 1.79 -1.23
C HIS A 77 8.03 1.68 -2.57
N GLU A 78 8.89 0.67 -2.71
CA GLU A 78 9.64 0.41 -3.95
C GLU A 78 8.72 0.05 -5.13
N LEU A 79 7.61 -0.64 -4.87
CA LEU A 79 6.60 -0.92 -5.88
C LEU A 79 5.99 0.39 -6.41
N CYS A 80 5.74 1.38 -5.57
CA CYS A 80 5.27 2.70 -6.01
C CYS A 80 6.26 3.32 -7.00
N HIS A 81 7.56 3.28 -6.70
CA HIS A 81 8.58 3.84 -7.58
C HIS A 81 8.55 3.22 -8.98
N LEU A 82 8.40 1.90 -9.09
CA LEU A 82 8.33 1.23 -10.40
C LEU A 82 7.02 1.50 -11.16
N LEU A 83 5.90 1.63 -10.45
CA LEU A 83 4.57 1.72 -11.07
C LEU A 83 4.16 3.15 -11.41
N ARG A 84 4.65 4.13 -10.65
CA ARG A 84 4.10 5.50 -10.65
C ARG A 84 5.13 6.57 -10.93
N HIS A 85 6.42 6.28 -10.76
CA HIS A 85 7.47 7.28 -10.89
C HIS A 85 8.33 7.03 -12.14
N CYS A 86 8.89 8.11 -12.67
CA CYS A 86 9.83 8.09 -13.77
C CYS A 86 10.98 9.07 -13.51
N GLY A 87 12.07 8.90 -14.24
CA GLY A 87 13.29 9.68 -14.07
C GLY A 87 14.20 9.16 -12.97
N SER A 88 15.43 9.66 -12.94
CA SER A 88 16.43 9.28 -11.94
C SER A 88 16.40 10.24 -10.75
N GLN A 89 16.14 9.71 -9.55
CA GLN A 89 16.19 10.48 -8.30
C GLN A 89 17.61 11.02 -7.99
N LEU A 90 18.67 10.55 -8.65
CA LEU A 90 20.01 11.09 -8.45
C LEU A 90 20.18 12.50 -9.04
N ILE A 91 19.48 12.79 -10.14
CA ILE A 91 19.59 14.05 -10.89
C ILE A 91 18.33 14.91 -10.81
N MET A 92 17.25 14.37 -10.24
CA MET A 92 15.98 15.06 -10.09
C MET A 92 16.06 16.20 -9.06
N PRO A 93 15.46 17.38 -9.32
CA PRO A 93 15.40 18.45 -8.33
C PRO A 93 14.72 18.01 -7.03
N LYS A 94 15.17 18.55 -5.90
CA LYS A 94 14.75 18.14 -4.56
C LYS A 94 13.22 18.08 -4.40
N ALA A 95 12.50 19.11 -4.82
CA ALA A 95 11.05 19.18 -4.68
C ALA A 95 10.30 18.05 -5.42
N PHE A 96 10.79 17.63 -6.59
CA PHE A 96 10.20 16.52 -7.34
C PHE A 96 10.50 15.18 -6.68
N ARG A 97 11.69 15.01 -6.08
CA ARG A 97 12.01 13.82 -5.28
C ARG A 97 11.11 13.72 -4.07
N GLU A 98 10.97 14.81 -3.32
CA GLU A 98 10.07 14.85 -2.16
C GLU A 98 8.65 14.48 -2.58
N LEU A 99 8.13 15.03 -3.69
CA LEU A 99 6.81 14.66 -4.20
C LEU A 99 6.66 13.16 -4.47
N GLN A 100 7.69 12.52 -5.06
CA GLN A 100 7.70 11.07 -5.26
C GLN A 100 7.71 10.30 -3.93
N GLU A 101 8.53 10.72 -2.95
CA GLU A 101 8.55 10.09 -1.63
C GLU A 101 7.19 10.20 -0.91
N TRP A 102 6.55 11.37 -0.97
CA TRP A 102 5.21 11.57 -0.40
C TRP A 102 4.16 10.67 -1.06
N ASP A 103 4.23 10.50 -2.38
CA ASP A 103 3.34 9.60 -3.11
C ASP A 103 3.62 8.13 -2.78
N ALA A 104 4.89 7.74 -2.64
CA ALA A 104 5.29 6.40 -2.22
C ALA A 104 4.79 6.06 -0.82
N ILE A 105 4.94 6.97 0.16
CA ILE A 105 4.40 6.82 1.52
C ILE A 105 2.87 6.65 1.48
N ARG A 106 2.18 7.45 0.66
CA ARG A 106 0.72 7.34 0.51
C ARG A 106 0.31 6.03 -0.15
N PHE A 107 1.02 5.61 -1.20
CA PHE A 107 0.78 4.36 -1.90
C PHE A 107 0.96 3.17 -0.96
N THR A 108 2.03 3.13 -0.16
CA THR A 108 2.30 2.07 0.81
C THR A 108 1.11 1.82 1.72
N LYS A 109 0.50 2.88 2.28
CA LYS A 109 -0.69 2.75 3.14
C LYS A 109 -1.87 2.06 2.45
N TYR A 110 -2.10 2.36 1.18
CA TYR A 110 -3.24 1.83 0.44
C TYR A 110 -2.98 0.42 -0.10
N ALA A 111 -1.75 0.14 -0.53
CA ALA A 111 -1.36 -1.15 -1.07
C ALA A 111 -1.15 -2.19 0.03
N ALA A 112 -0.57 -1.78 1.16
CA ALA A 112 -0.39 -2.65 2.32
C ALA A 112 -1.71 -2.92 3.06
N ILE A 113 -2.61 -1.94 3.11
CA ILE A 113 -3.91 -2.04 3.81
C ILE A 113 -5.05 -1.57 2.89
N PRO A 114 -5.47 -2.41 1.92
CA PRO A 114 -6.55 -2.08 0.99
C PRO A 114 -7.87 -1.83 1.72
N TYR A 115 -8.59 -0.78 1.31
CA TYR A 115 -9.84 -0.39 1.98
C TYR A 115 -10.92 -1.50 1.92
N SER A 116 -10.99 -2.24 0.80
CA SER A 116 -11.95 -3.33 0.63
C SER A 116 -11.82 -4.43 1.69
N MET A 117 -10.61 -4.66 2.20
CA MET A 117 -10.33 -5.68 3.21
C MET A 117 -10.61 -5.20 4.63
N LEU A 118 -10.64 -3.88 4.87
CA LEU A 118 -10.95 -3.32 6.20
C LEU A 118 -12.40 -3.60 6.62
N GLN A 119 -13.29 -3.90 5.67
CA GLN A 119 -14.67 -4.30 5.97
C GLN A 119 -14.77 -5.68 6.63
N LEU A 120 -13.68 -6.46 6.64
CA LEU A 120 -13.59 -7.77 7.29
C LEU A 120 -13.33 -7.66 8.80
N PHE A 121 -13.01 -6.46 9.31
CA PHE A 121 -12.69 -6.21 10.71
C PHE A 121 -13.86 -5.57 11.46
N ASP A 122 -13.92 -5.78 12.77
CA ASP A 122 -14.78 -4.97 13.63
C ASP A 122 -14.12 -3.61 13.89
N LEU A 123 -14.46 -2.62 13.07
CA LEU A 123 -13.91 -1.26 13.17
C LEU A 123 -14.26 -0.53 14.49
N LYS A 124 -15.04 -1.16 15.38
CA LYS A 124 -15.34 -0.65 16.73
C LYS A 124 -14.48 -1.28 17.82
N SER A 125 -13.65 -2.27 17.49
CA SER A 125 -12.72 -2.90 18.44
C SER A 125 -11.77 -1.84 19.03
N ASP A 126 -11.55 -1.92 20.34
CA ASP A 126 -10.54 -1.08 21.01
C ASP A 126 -9.10 -1.48 20.59
N TYR A 127 -8.93 -2.68 20.01
CA TYR A 127 -7.65 -3.23 19.53
C TYR A 127 -7.54 -3.22 18.00
N ILE A 128 -8.37 -2.43 17.31
CA ILE A 128 -8.45 -2.44 15.85
C ILE A 128 -7.11 -2.14 15.16
N ILE A 129 -6.23 -1.34 15.79
CA ILE A 129 -4.94 -0.99 15.20
C ILE A 129 -4.01 -2.20 15.21
N GLU A 130 -3.97 -2.90 16.34
CA GLU A 130 -3.20 -4.12 16.57
C GLU A 130 -3.70 -5.26 15.66
N GLU A 131 -5.02 -5.45 15.59
CA GLU A 131 -5.65 -6.45 14.71
C GLU A 131 -5.30 -6.22 13.23
N ILE A 132 -5.38 -4.97 12.76
CA ILE A 132 -4.99 -4.60 11.39
C ILE A 132 -3.49 -4.81 11.19
N ALA A 133 -2.65 -4.31 12.10
CA ALA A 133 -1.20 -4.41 11.99
C ALA A 133 -0.75 -5.88 11.89
N GLU A 134 -1.30 -6.74 12.74
CA GLU A 134 -1.02 -8.18 12.74
C GLU A 134 -1.49 -8.86 11.44
N SER A 135 -2.75 -8.64 11.04
CA SER A 135 -3.34 -9.30 9.87
C SER A 135 -2.66 -8.91 8.56
N PHE A 136 -2.29 -7.63 8.41
CA PHE A 136 -1.59 -7.13 7.23
C PHE A 136 -0.06 -7.27 7.33
N LYS A 137 0.47 -7.66 8.49
CA LYS A 137 1.91 -7.80 8.80
C LYS A 137 2.69 -6.50 8.59
N VAL A 138 2.18 -5.41 9.13
CA VAL A 138 2.77 -4.06 9.05
C VAL A 138 2.95 -3.48 10.47
N HIS A 139 3.65 -2.37 10.60
CA HIS A 139 3.71 -1.66 11.88
C HIS A 139 2.37 -1.03 12.23
N GLU A 140 2.10 -0.96 13.54
CA GLU A 140 0.93 -0.27 14.08
C GLU A 140 0.84 1.18 13.64
N ASP A 141 1.97 1.88 13.46
CA ASP A 141 1.98 3.26 12.98
C ASP A 141 1.36 3.39 11.58
N LEU A 142 1.68 2.47 10.65
CA LEU A 142 1.08 2.45 9.31
C LEU A 142 -0.43 2.18 9.39
N ALA A 143 -0.84 1.23 10.24
CA ALA A 143 -2.25 0.90 10.48
C ALA A 143 -3.00 2.10 11.09
N ARG A 144 -2.41 2.79 12.05
CA ARG A 144 -2.95 4.00 12.68
C ARG A 144 -3.12 5.12 11.67
N GLU A 145 -2.09 5.44 10.91
CA GLU A 145 -2.17 6.47 9.86
C GLU A 145 -3.24 6.14 8.81
N ARG A 146 -3.39 4.85 8.47
CA ARG A 146 -4.41 4.39 7.54
C ARG A 146 -5.82 4.65 8.08
N MET A 147 -6.07 4.30 9.34
CA MET A 147 -7.37 4.46 10.00
C MET A 147 -7.70 5.94 10.24
N GLU A 148 -6.74 6.74 10.68
CA GLU A 148 -6.89 8.20 10.81
C GLU A 148 -7.23 8.85 9.46
N GLY A 149 -6.57 8.40 8.39
CA GLY A 149 -6.86 8.84 7.03
C GLY A 149 -8.30 8.56 6.60
N ILE A 150 -8.84 7.39 6.94
CA ILE A 150 -10.24 7.03 6.68
C ILE A 150 -11.19 7.90 7.50
N TYR A 151 -10.91 8.05 8.80
CA TYR A 151 -11.71 8.87 9.70
C TYR A 151 -11.76 10.33 9.27
N ARG A 152 -10.63 10.91 8.84
CA ARG A 152 -10.54 12.30 8.39
C ARG A 152 -11.28 12.57 7.09
N ASN A 153 -11.33 11.58 6.19
CA ASN A 153 -11.90 11.74 4.85
C ASN A 153 -13.34 11.21 4.72
N ARG A 154 -13.94 10.72 5.80
CA ARG A 154 -15.35 10.29 5.80
C ARG A 154 -16.28 11.50 5.65
N LYS A 155 -17.38 11.32 4.91
CA LYS A 155 -18.38 12.36 4.65
C LYS A 155 -19.74 11.93 5.21
N PRO A 156 -20.62 12.86 5.59
CA PRO A 156 -21.97 12.51 6.02
C PRO A 156 -22.69 11.73 4.90
N LEU A 157 -23.31 10.61 5.26
CA LEU A 157 -24.10 9.80 4.33
C LEU A 157 -25.28 10.61 3.80
N ARG A 158 -25.38 10.75 2.47
CA ARG A 158 -26.51 11.41 1.80
C ARG A 158 -27.51 10.36 1.29
N LYS A 159 -28.78 10.75 1.13
CA LYS A 159 -29.83 9.83 0.62
C LYS A 159 -29.50 9.23 -0.77
N SER A 160 -28.69 9.93 -1.57
CA SER A 160 -28.21 9.47 -2.88
C SER A 160 -27.22 8.30 -2.81
N ASP A 161 -26.56 8.09 -1.67
CA ASP A 161 -25.50 7.08 -1.52
C ASP A 161 -26.06 5.69 -1.14
N LYS A 162 -27.39 5.57 -1.02
CA LYS A 162 -28.11 4.32 -0.67
C LYS A 162 -28.60 3.51 -1.87
N ILE A 163 -28.33 3.96 -3.10
CA ILE A 163 -28.77 3.30 -4.33
C ILE A 163 -27.51 2.90 -5.09
N GLY A 164 -27.03 1.69 -4.83
CA GLY A 164 -25.84 1.09 -5.45
C GLY A 164 -25.69 -0.34 -4.98
#